data_AF-A0A8J4TDS7-F1
#
_entry.id   AF-A0A8J4TDS7-F1
#
_cell.length_a   1.000
_cell.length_b   1.000
_cell.length_c   1.000
_cell.angle_alpha   90.00
_cell.angle_beta   90.00
_cell.angle_gamma   90.00
#
_symmetry.space_group_name_H-M   'P 1'
#
loop_
_entity.id
_entity.type
_entity.pdbx_description
1 polymer ?
#
loop_
_entity_poly.entity_id
_entity_poly.type
_entity_poly.pdbx_seq_one_letter_code
_entity_poly.pdbx_strand_id
1 'polypeptide(L)' 'MAGRGKLIAVIGDEDTCTGFLLGGIGELNKNRKPNFLVVEKDTSITEIEETF' A
#
# COMPACT_ATOMS: atom_id res chain seq x y z
N MET A 1 -6.34 -3.03 -23.19
CA MET A 1 -6.81 -3.46 -21.85
C MET A 1 -6.83 -2.26 -20.92
N ALA A 2 -7.94 -1.53 -20.84
CA ALA A 2 -8.18 -0.55 -19.78
C ALA A 2 -9.41 -1.03 -19.01
N GLY A 3 -9.17 -1.94 -18.07
CA GLY A 3 -10.22 -2.52 -17.23
C GLY A 3 -10.63 -1.56 -16.11
N ARG A 4 -11.91 -1.62 -15.77
CA ARG A 4 -12.57 -1.04 -14.58
C ARG A 4 -11.60 -0.78 -13.40
N GLY A 5 -11.61 0.47 -12.91
CA GLY A 5 -11.07 0.91 -11.61
C GLY A 5 -9.64 0.49 -11.32
N LYS A 6 -8.65 1.20 -11.86
CA LYS A 6 -7.24 1.01 -11.46
C LYS A 6 -7.05 1.54 -10.04
N LEU A 7 -6.51 0.73 -9.15
CA LEU A 7 -6.10 1.15 -7.81
C LEU A 7 -4.68 1.73 -7.86
N ILE A 8 -4.39 2.65 -6.95
CA ILE A 8 -3.04 3.11 -6.65
C ILE A 8 -2.58 2.35 -5.40
N ALA A 9 -1.38 1.79 -5.42
CA ALA A 9 -0.78 1.15 -4.24
C ALA A 9 0.45 1.92 -3.78
N VAL A 10 0.76 1.88 -2.47
CA VAL A 10 1.84 2.69 -1.87
C VAL A 10 2.68 1.84 -0.92
N ILE A 11 3.98 1.80 -1.14
CA ILE A 11 4.97 1.31 -0.16
C ILE A 11 5.76 2.54 0.28
N GLY A 12 5.77 2.86 1.57
CA GLY A 12 6.40 4.07 2.08
C GLY A 12 6.49 4.09 3.59
N ASP A 13 7.05 5.16 4.14
CA ASP A 13 7.05 5.41 5.58
C ASP A 13 5.66 5.86 6.08
N GLU A 14 5.52 5.95 7.41
CA GLU A 14 4.25 6.28 8.08
C GLU A 14 3.64 7.59 7.56
N ASP A 15 4.45 8.64 7.42
CA ASP A 15 3.99 9.96 7.00
C ASP A 15 3.52 9.94 5.53
N THR A 16 4.25 9.25 4.65
CA THR A 16 3.87 9.12 3.23
C THR A 16 2.58 8.33 3.08
N CYS A 17 2.47 7.17 3.73
CA CYS A 17 1.26 6.34 3.68
C CYS A 17 0.06 7.11 4.26
N THR A 18 0.23 7.81 5.37
CA THR A 18 -0.84 8.63 5.97
C THR A 18 -1.34 9.71 5.01
N GLY A 19 -0.43 10.44 4.35
CA GLY A 19 -0.81 11.45 3.37
C GLY A 19 -1.61 10.89 2.19
N PHE A 20 -1.21 9.74 1.67
CA PHE A 20 -1.93 9.05 0.59
C PHE A 20 -3.29 8.51 1.03
N LEU A 21 -3.39 7.98 2.26
CA LEU A 21 -4.65 7.53 2.83
C LEU A 21 -5.63 8.70 3.02
N LEU A 22 -5.17 9.85 3.48
CA LEU A 22 -5.95 11.09 3.54
C LEU A 22 -6.38 11.57 2.14
N GLY A 23 -5.57 11.31 1.12
CA GLY A 23 -5.88 11.56 -0.28
C GLY A 23 -6.94 10.62 -0.88
N GLY A 24 -7.41 9.61 -0.13
CA GLY A 24 -8.51 8.74 -0.53
C GLY A 24 -8.12 7.55 -1.41
N ILE A 25 -6.83 7.18 -1.46
CA ILE A 25 -6.37 6.03 -2.26
C ILE A 25 -6.47 4.69 -1.53
N GLY A 26 -6.69 4.69 -0.21
CA GLY A 26 -6.71 3.48 0.61
C GLY A 26 -7.88 2.56 0.28
N GLU A 27 -7.58 1.28 0.03
CA GLU A 27 -8.55 0.24 -0.32
C GLU A 27 -8.20 -1.08 0.40
N LEU A 28 -9.22 -1.82 0.83
CA LEU A 28 -9.08 -3.18 1.34
C LEU A 28 -9.67 -4.17 0.33
N ASN A 29 -8.90 -5.16 -0.08
CA ASN A 29 -9.43 -6.20 -0.96
C ASN A 29 -10.39 -7.16 -0.22
N LYS A 30 -10.96 -8.13 -0.95
CA LYS A 30 -11.90 -9.14 -0.39
C LYS A 30 -11.30 -9.98 0.75
N ASN A 31 -9.97 -10.12 0.79
CA ASN A 31 -9.23 -10.83 1.83
C ASN A 31 -8.79 -9.89 2.97
N ARG A 32 -9.29 -8.65 2.99
CA ARG A 32 -8.92 -7.59 3.94
C ARG A 32 -7.43 -7.22 3.91
N LYS A 33 -6.76 -7.42 2.78
CA LYS A 33 -5.39 -6.93 2.59
C LYS A 33 -5.42 -5.50 2.07
N PRO A 34 -4.61 -4.60 2.66
CA PRO A 34 -4.49 -3.22 2.18
C PRO A 34 -3.76 -3.14 0.84
N ASN A 35 -3.97 -2.04 0.13
CA ASN A 35 -3.17 -1.63 -1.03
C ASN A 35 -1.95 -0.78 -0.64
N PHE A 36 -1.52 -0.82 0.61
CA PHE A 36 -0.35 -0.10 1.08
C PHE A 36 0.45 -0.93 2.10
N LEU A 37 1.75 -0.65 2.19
CA LEU A 37 2.67 -1.18 3.19
C LEU A 37 3.40 -0.02 3.84
N VAL A 38 3.27 0.10 5.17
CA VAL A 38 4.07 1.02 5.99
C VAL A 38 5.38 0.32 6.31
N VAL A 39 6.49 0.92 5.90
CA VAL A 39 7.84 0.42 6.16
C VAL A 39 8.37 1.08 7.42
N GLU A 40 8.57 0.27 8.46
CA GLU A 40 9.18 0.65 9.73
C GLU A 40 10.62 0.14 9.83
N LYS A 41 11.29 0.42 10.95
CA LYS A 41 12.69 0.02 11.17
C LYS A 41 12.89 -1.49 11.29
N ASP A 42 11.83 -2.22 11.64
CA ASP A 42 11.80 -3.66 11.82
C ASP A 42 11.18 -4.40 10.62
N THR A 43 10.66 -3.68 9.62
CA THR A 43 10.22 -4.26 8.35
C THR A 43 11.41 -4.89 7.64
N SER A 44 11.30 -6.19 7.35
CA SER A 44 12.39 -6.93 6.70
C SER A 44 12.50 -6.59 5.21
N ILE A 45 13.70 -6.67 4.64
CA ILE A 45 13.89 -6.49 3.19
C ILE A 45 13.05 -7.52 2.41
N THR A 46 12.99 -8.77 2.91
CA THR A 46 12.19 -9.84 2.31
C THR A 46 10.71 -9.48 2.24
N GLU A 47 10.16 -8.83 3.27
CA GLU A 47 8.75 -8.40 3.27
C GLU A 47 8.48 -7.30 2.23
N ILE A 48 9.43 -6.37 2.05
CA ILE A 48 9.35 -5.34 1.00
C ILE A 48 9.38 -6.00 -0.39
N GLU A 49 10.29 -6.95 -0.59
CA GLU A 49 10.43 -7.72 -1.84
C GLU A 49 9.19 -8.58 -2.15
N GLU A 50 8.58 -9.19 -1.13
CA GLU A 50 7.33 -9.96 -1.30
C GLU A 50 6.12 -9.09 -1.63
N THR A 51 6.17 -7.80 -1.28
CA THR A 51 5.08 -6.85 -1.51
C THR A 51 5.19 -6.13 -2.86
N PHE A 52 6.39 -6.02 -3.44
CA PHE A 52 6.66 -5.37 -4.73
C PHE A 52 6.37 -6.28 -5.93
#